data_AF-A0AAX3HBP6-F1
#
_entry.id   AF-A0AAX3HBP6-F1
#
_cell.length_a   1.000
_cell.length_b   1.000
_cell.length_c   1.000
_cell.angle_alpha   90.00
_cell.angle_beta   90.00
_cell.angle_gamma   90.00
#
_symmetry.space_group_name_H-M   'P 1'
#
loop_
_entity.id
_entity.type
_entity.pdbx_description
1 polymer ?
#
loop_
_entity_poly.entity_id
_entity_poly.type
_entity_poly.pdbx_seq_one_letter_code
_entity_poly.pdbx_strand_id
1 'polypeptide(L)'
;MIADAKTQGASEYWLMGDIFLPGPGANDLVALLKELPITASVRGNWDDCVLEALDGQYGLEDPQEVQLLRMTQYLMERMDPATIVWLRSLPLLEKKEIDGLRFSISHNLPDKNYGGDLLVENDTEKFDQLLDAETDVAVYGHVHK
;
A
#
# COMPACT_ATOMS: atom_id res chain seq x y z
N MET A 1 1.44 -17.13 2.91
CA MET A 1 0.25 -16.26 2.77
C MET A 1 -0.52 -16.56 1.48
N ILE A 2 -0.01 -16.30 0.27
CA ILE A 2 -0.77 -16.59 -0.98
C ILE A 2 -1.17 -18.06 -1.13
N ALA A 3 -0.25 -19.00 -0.90
CA ALA A 3 -0.57 -20.44 -0.97
C ALA A 3 -1.62 -20.87 0.06
N ASP A 4 -1.61 -20.22 1.23
CA ASP A 4 -2.59 -20.45 2.29
C ASP A 4 -3.97 -19.91 1.89
N ALA A 5 -4.05 -18.66 1.42
CA ALA A 5 -5.29 -18.07 0.91
C ALA A 5 -5.90 -18.90 -0.24
N LYS A 6 -5.07 -19.41 -1.17
CA LYS A 6 -5.50 -20.34 -2.22
C LYS A 6 -6.06 -21.64 -1.65
N THR A 7 -5.43 -22.18 -0.60
CA THR A 7 -5.90 -23.39 0.10
C THR A 7 -7.23 -23.16 0.80
N GLN A 8 -7.45 -21.96 1.34
CA GLN A 8 -8.71 -21.53 1.96
C GLN A 8 -9.81 -21.17 0.94
N GLY A 9 -9.51 -21.19 -0.36
CA GLY A 9 -10.49 -20.92 -1.41
C GLY A 9 -10.78 -19.44 -1.63
N ALA A 10 -9.84 -18.54 -1.30
CA ALA A 10 -9.99 -17.10 -1.57
C ALA A 10 -10.19 -16.86 -3.08
N SER A 11 -11.27 -16.13 -3.43
CA SER A 11 -11.64 -15.80 -4.81
C SER A 11 -11.23 -14.39 -5.23
N GLU A 12 -10.87 -13.55 -4.27
CA GLU A 12 -10.61 -12.12 -4.45
C GLU A 12 -9.52 -11.65 -3.48
N TYR A 13 -8.72 -10.68 -3.92
CA TYR A 13 -7.62 -10.10 -3.13
C TYR A 13 -7.66 -8.58 -3.20
N TRP A 14 -7.37 -7.91 -2.09
CA TRP A 14 -7.14 -6.46 -2.04
C TRP A 14 -5.68 -6.20 -1.64
N LEU A 15 -5.02 -5.31 -2.37
CA LEU A 15 -3.64 -4.94 -2.12
C LEU A 15 -3.58 -3.62 -1.36
N MET A 16 -3.12 -3.67 -0.12
CA MET A 16 -3.22 -2.56 0.84
C MET A 16 -1.99 -1.66 0.87
N GLY A 17 -1.24 -1.50 -0.22
CA GLY A 17 -0.03 -0.66 -0.28
C GLY A 17 1.21 -1.27 0.40
N ASP A 18 2.28 -0.47 0.48
CA ASP A 18 3.61 -0.87 0.97
C ASP A 18 4.13 -2.12 0.23
N ILE A 19 4.10 -2.03 -1.10
CA ILE A 19 4.31 -3.16 -2.00
C ILE A 19 5.80 -3.51 -2.07
N PHE A 20 6.65 -2.48 -2.07
CA PHE A 20 8.09 -2.62 -2.21
C PHE A 20 8.83 -2.09 -0.99
N LEU A 21 10.02 -2.66 -0.77
CA LEU A 21 10.93 -2.33 0.33
C LEU A 21 10.37 -2.64 1.73
N PRO A 22 11.25 -2.84 2.74
CA PRO A 22 12.69 -3.06 2.60
C PRO A 22 13.05 -4.48 2.09
N GLY A 23 12.04 -5.31 1.76
CA GLY A 23 12.25 -6.64 1.19
C GLY A 23 12.82 -6.61 -0.23
N PRO A 24 13.39 -7.74 -0.71
CA PRO A 24 14.09 -7.80 -1.99
C PRO A 24 13.16 -7.99 -3.22
N GLY A 25 11.85 -8.12 -3.01
CA GLY A 25 10.89 -8.39 -4.08
C GLY A 25 10.91 -7.28 -5.14
N ALA A 26 10.93 -7.67 -6.41
CA ALA A 26 10.94 -6.76 -7.55
C ALA A 26 10.00 -7.28 -8.64
N ASN A 27 10.50 -7.56 -9.84
CA ASN A 27 9.69 -8.07 -10.95
C ASN A 27 9.05 -9.45 -10.66
N ASP A 28 9.67 -10.27 -9.82
CA ASP A 28 9.13 -11.55 -9.36
C ASP A 28 7.86 -11.36 -8.50
N LEU A 29 7.89 -10.39 -7.59
CA LEU A 29 6.72 -9.98 -6.81
C LEU A 29 5.61 -9.46 -7.73
N VAL A 30 5.94 -8.59 -8.68
CA VAL A 30 4.96 -8.06 -9.64
C VAL A 30 4.33 -9.17 -10.48
N ALA A 31 5.13 -10.14 -10.94
CA ALA A 31 4.62 -11.29 -11.68
C ALA A 31 3.62 -12.10 -10.83
N LEU A 32 3.94 -12.33 -9.56
CA LEU A 32 3.05 -13.02 -8.63
C LEU A 32 1.75 -12.25 -8.38
N LEU A 33 1.81 -10.93 -8.21
CA LEU A 33 0.61 -10.09 -8.02
C LEU A 33 -0.30 -10.12 -9.25
N LYS A 34 0.27 -10.13 -10.45
CA LYS A 34 -0.49 -10.23 -11.72
C LYS A 34 -1.26 -11.55 -11.88
N GLU A 35 -0.86 -12.60 -11.18
CA GLU A 35 -1.57 -13.90 -11.19
C GLU A 35 -2.77 -13.95 -10.24
N LEU A 36 -2.89 -12.97 -9.32
CA LEU A 36 -3.97 -12.94 -8.34
C LEU A 36 -5.17 -12.14 -8.88
N PRO A 37 -6.40 -12.54 -8.58
CA PRO A 37 -7.59 -11.73 -8.85
C PRO A 37 -7.66 -10.55 -7.87
N ILE A 38 -6.75 -9.60 -8.04
CA ILE A 38 -6.71 -8.36 -7.28
C ILE A 38 -7.75 -7.42 -7.87
N THR A 39 -8.69 -6.98 -7.04
CA THR A 39 -9.87 -6.20 -7.45
C THR A 39 -9.97 -4.85 -6.73
N ALA A 40 -9.04 -4.60 -5.80
CA ALA A 40 -8.80 -3.31 -5.18
C ALA A 40 -7.30 -3.16 -4.88
N SER A 41 -6.75 -1.97 -5.05
CA SER A 41 -5.34 -1.68 -4.79
C SER A 41 -5.16 -0.22 -4.42
N VAL A 42 -4.58 0.01 -3.25
CA VAL A 42 -4.27 1.36 -2.76
C VAL A 42 -2.77 1.53 -2.54
N ARG A 43 -2.32 2.79 -2.58
CA ARG A 43 -0.91 3.16 -2.42
C ARG A 43 -0.55 3.39 -0.96
N GLY A 44 0.50 2.72 -0.49
CA GLY A 44 1.06 2.88 0.84
C GLY A 44 2.14 3.96 0.91
N ASN A 45 2.59 4.28 2.12
CA ASN A 45 3.61 5.32 2.29
C ASN A 45 4.99 4.87 1.79
N TRP A 46 5.33 3.58 1.86
CA TRP A 46 6.59 3.08 1.30
C TRP A 46 6.58 3.14 -0.23
N ASP A 47 5.40 3.01 -0.84
CA ASP A 47 5.26 3.22 -2.28
C ASP A 47 5.55 4.68 -2.63
N ASP A 48 5.00 5.65 -1.87
CA ASP A 48 5.34 7.06 -2.04
C ASP A 48 6.83 7.33 -1.77
N CYS A 49 7.44 6.75 -0.74
CA CYS A 49 8.88 6.86 -0.49
C CYS A 49 9.73 6.43 -1.71
N VAL A 50 9.34 5.34 -2.39
CA VAL A 50 10.02 4.93 -3.63
C VAL A 50 9.82 5.98 -4.72
N LEU A 51 8.61 6.47 -4.91
CA LEU A 51 8.30 7.46 -5.95
C LEU A 51 9.01 8.80 -5.72
N GLU A 52 9.01 9.28 -4.48
CA GLU A 52 9.68 10.51 -4.03
C GLU A 52 11.20 10.42 -4.20
N ALA A 53 11.79 9.24 -3.93
CA ALA A 53 13.21 8.99 -4.20
C ALA A 53 13.53 9.07 -5.70
N LEU A 54 12.65 8.56 -6.57
CA LEU A 54 12.80 8.68 -8.03
C LEU A 54 12.58 10.11 -8.54
N ASP A 55 11.78 10.89 -7.83
CA ASP A 55 11.51 12.30 -8.13
C ASP A 55 12.60 13.24 -7.56
N GLY A 56 13.61 12.68 -6.87
CA GLY A 56 14.75 13.43 -6.33
C GLY A 56 14.41 14.27 -5.10
N GLN A 57 13.40 13.87 -4.32
CA GLN A 57 12.95 14.62 -3.13
C GLN A 57 13.82 14.41 -1.89
N TYR A 58 14.72 13.43 -1.91
CA TYR A 58 15.62 13.11 -0.79
C TYR A 58 17.07 13.50 -1.07
N GLY A 59 17.79 13.84 0.00
CA GLY A 59 19.18 14.25 0.00
C GLY A 59 20.13 13.19 0.56
N LEU A 60 21.35 13.62 0.88
CA LEU A 60 22.42 12.81 1.48
C LEU A 60 22.72 13.21 2.93
N GLU A 61 21.93 14.12 3.49
CA GLU A 61 22.12 14.75 4.79
C GLU A 61 21.48 13.94 5.93
N ASP A 62 20.37 13.24 5.66
CA ASP A 62 19.73 12.32 6.61
C ASP A 62 20.15 10.86 6.32
N PRO A 63 20.74 10.13 7.29
CA PRO A 63 21.06 8.72 7.16
C PRO A 63 19.89 7.83 6.71
N GLN A 64 18.66 8.14 7.10
CA GLN A 64 17.45 7.40 6.71
C GLN A 64 17.14 7.59 5.22
N GLU A 65 17.27 8.83 4.73
CA GLU A 65 17.12 9.14 3.31
C GLU A 65 18.21 8.45 2.48
N VAL A 66 19.46 8.45 2.94
CA VAL A 66 20.55 7.72 2.29
C VAL A 66 20.25 6.22 2.21
N GLN A 67 19.71 5.63 3.28
CA GLN A 67 19.30 4.23 3.30
C GLN A 67 18.18 3.97 2.28
N LEU A 68 17.15 4.81 2.27
CA LEU A 68 16.02 4.71 1.33
C LEU A 68 16.47 4.84 -0.12
N LEU A 69 17.36 5.78 -0.43
CA LEU A 69 17.94 5.95 -1.76
C LEU A 69 18.71 4.70 -2.20
N ARG A 70 19.47 4.07 -1.31
CA ARG A 70 20.20 2.82 -1.61
C ARG A 70 19.26 1.64 -1.85
N MET A 71 18.20 1.52 -1.07
CA MET A 71 17.19 0.49 -1.27
C MET A 71 16.41 0.72 -2.57
N THR A 72 16.06 1.96 -2.88
CA THR A 72 15.39 2.34 -4.13
C THR A 72 16.29 2.06 -5.33
N GLN A 73 17.59 2.39 -5.26
CA GLN A 73 18.56 2.03 -6.29
C GLN A 73 18.58 0.51 -6.52
N TYR A 74 18.67 -0.28 -5.45
CA TYR A 74 18.63 -1.74 -5.53
C TYR A 74 17.35 -2.24 -6.22
N LEU A 75 16.20 -1.67 -5.87
CA LEU A 75 14.92 -2.03 -6.48
C LEU A 75 14.92 -1.72 -7.99
N MET A 76 15.36 -0.51 -8.37
CA MET A 76 15.31 -0.03 -9.76
C MET A 76 16.25 -0.74 -10.71
N GLU A 77 17.38 -1.27 -10.23
CA GLU A 77 18.27 -2.13 -11.02
C GLU A 77 17.58 -3.42 -11.51
N ARG A 78 16.43 -3.78 -10.94
CA ARG A 78 15.70 -5.04 -11.20
C ARG A 78 14.23 -4.83 -11.58
N MET A 79 13.79 -3.59 -11.71
CA MET A 79 12.38 -3.27 -11.91
C MET A 79 12.08 -2.90 -13.37
N ASP A 80 10.96 -3.38 -13.90
CA ASP A 80 10.40 -2.86 -15.14
C ASP A 80 9.90 -1.41 -14.93
N PRO A 81 10.32 -0.41 -15.74
CA PRO A 81 9.79 0.95 -15.67
C PRO A 81 8.25 1.04 -15.71
N ALA A 82 7.57 0.10 -16.38
CA ALA A 82 6.11 0.04 -16.39
C ALA A 82 5.50 -0.16 -14.99
N THR A 83 6.23 -0.82 -14.08
CA THR A 83 5.80 -0.98 -12.68
C THR A 83 5.73 0.36 -11.96
N ILE A 84 6.63 1.29 -12.24
CA ILE A 84 6.60 2.63 -11.62
C ILE A 84 5.40 3.43 -12.13
N VAL A 85 5.06 3.31 -13.41
CA VAL A 85 3.86 3.93 -13.98
C VAL A 85 2.61 3.38 -13.29
N TRP A 86 2.53 2.05 -13.09
CA TRP A 86 1.44 1.43 -12.35
C TRP A 86 1.39 1.88 -10.89
N LEU A 87 2.53 1.91 -10.18
CA LEU A 87 2.61 2.34 -8.78
C LEU A 87 2.11 3.78 -8.58
N ARG A 88 2.48 4.70 -9.48
CA ARG A 88 1.98 6.09 -9.48
C ARG A 88 0.47 6.19 -9.74
N SER A 89 -0.10 5.23 -10.46
CA SER A 89 -1.53 5.22 -10.78
C SER A 89 -2.41 4.74 -9.63
N LEU A 90 -1.83 4.09 -8.62
CA LEU A 90 -2.60 3.58 -7.47
C LEU A 90 -3.20 4.75 -6.67
N PRO A 91 -4.50 4.70 -6.35
CA PRO A 91 -5.17 5.71 -5.53
C PRO A 91 -4.79 5.56 -4.04
N LEU A 92 -5.04 6.61 -3.25
CA LEU A 92 -4.95 6.54 -1.78
C LEU A 92 -6.18 5.87 -1.14
N LEU A 93 -7.32 5.96 -1.82
CA LEU A 93 -8.62 5.48 -1.38
C LEU A 93 -9.32 4.77 -2.53
N GLU A 94 -9.89 3.61 -2.22
CA GLU A 94 -10.81 2.89 -3.09
C GLU A 94 -12.12 2.63 -2.35
N LYS A 95 -13.25 2.82 -3.05
CA LYS A 95 -14.59 2.53 -2.53
C LYS A 95 -15.16 1.34 -3.29
N LYS A 96 -15.77 0.41 -2.57
CA LYS A 96 -16.34 -0.81 -3.17
C LYS A 96 -17.64 -1.21 -2.50
N GLU A 97 -18.57 -1.76 -3.26
CA GLU A 97 -19.78 -2.38 -2.71
C GLU A 97 -19.73 -3.89 -2.92
N ILE A 98 -19.94 -4.65 -1.86
CA ILE A 98 -19.99 -6.12 -1.89
C ILE A 98 -21.18 -6.57 -1.05
N ASP A 99 -22.08 -7.33 -1.67
CA ASP A 99 -23.29 -7.85 -1.04
C ASP A 99 -24.10 -6.77 -0.29
N GLY A 100 -24.13 -5.55 -0.84
CA GLY A 100 -24.85 -4.40 -0.29
C GLY A 100 -24.13 -3.65 0.83
N LEU A 101 -22.90 -4.04 1.19
CA LEU A 101 -22.05 -3.31 2.13
C LEU A 101 -21.04 -2.44 1.39
N ARG A 102 -20.91 -1.19 1.82
CA ARG A 102 -19.98 -0.21 1.23
C ARG A 102 -18.69 -0.15 2.04
N PHE A 103 -17.61 -0.51 1.36
CA PHE A 103 -16.25 -0.58 1.90
C PHE A 103 -15.46 0.68 1.53
N SER A 104 -14.72 1.19 2.52
CA SER A 104 -13.67 2.20 2.37
C SER A 104 -12.32 1.53 2.56
N ILE A 105 -11.48 1.53 1.52
CA ILE A 105 -10.20 0.82 1.50
C ILE A 105 -9.10 1.87 1.33
N SER A 106 -8.21 1.99 2.31
CA SER A 106 -7.06 2.91 2.27
C SER A 106 -5.87 2.29 2.99
N HIS A 107 -4.63 2.67 2.65
CA HIS A 107 -3.48 2.12 3.38
C HIS A 107 -3.45 2.61 4.84
N ASN A 108 -3.76 3.89 5.07
CA ASN A 108 -3.92 4.49 6.39
C ASN A 108 -5.22 5.33 6.38
N LEU A 109 -5.14 6.65 6.53
CA LEU A 109 -6.29 7.54 6.35
C LEU A 109 -6.66 7.67 4.86
N PRO A 110 -7.94 8.00 4.52
CA PRO A 110 -8.41 8.09 3.13
C PRO A 110 -7.64 9.08 2.25
N ASP A 111 -7.10 10.15 2.83
CA ASP A 111 -6.35 11.22 2.15
C ASP A 111 -4.88 11.29 2.57
N LYS A 112 -4.42 10.37 3.43
CA LYS A 112 -3.07 10.37 4.00
C LYS A 112 -2.62 8.95 4.36
N ASN A 113 -1.70 8.39 3.58
CA ASN A 113 -1.20 7.02 3.74
C ASN A 113 -0.09 6.83 4.79
N TYR A 114 0.30 7.85 5.56
CA TYR A 114 1.38 7.77 6.55
C TYR A 114 0.97 8.30 7.91
N GLY A 115 1.77 8.00 8.93
CA GLY A 115 1.65 8.57 10.27
C GLY A 115 0.83 7.72 11.24
N GLY A 116 0.98 8.01 12.53
CA GLY A 116 0.46 7.16 13.61
C GLY A 116 -0.97 7.45 14.06
N ASP A 117 -1.82 8.05 13.22
CA ASP A 117 -3.18 8.40 13.61
C ASP A 117 -4.03 7.15 13.94
N LEU A 118 -3.83 6.04 13.22
CA LEU A 118 -4.61 4.80 13.36
C LEU A 118 -3.90 3.70 14.15
N LEU A 119 -2.92 4.04 15.01
CA LEU A 119 -2.32 3.06 15.92
C LEU A 119 -3.40 2.44 16.81
N VAL A 120 -3.28 1.14 17.08
CA VAL A 120 -4.30 0.34 17.80
C VAL A 120 -4.59 0.89 19.20
N GLU A 121 -3.62 1.57 19.82
CA GLU A 121 -3.75 2.16 21.14
C GLU A 121 -4.41 3.56 21.17
N ASN A 122 -4.65 4.16 20.00
CA ASN A 122 -5.25 5.49 19.92
C ASN A 122 -6.75 5.47 20.19
N ASP A 123 -7.28 6.64 20.54
CA ASP A 123 -8.70 6.83 20.83
C ASP A 123 -9.59 6.61 19.59
N THR A 124 -10.83 6.19 19.81
CA THR A 124 -11.79 5.88 18.76
C THR A 124 -12.05 7.07 17.82
N GLU A 125 -11.96 8.31 18.28
CA GLU A 125 -12.16 9.48 17.40
C GLU A 125 -11.15 9.55 16.25
N LYS A 126 -9.98 8.91 16.39
CA LYS A 126 -9.02 8.79 15.30
C LYS A 126 -9.50 7.87 14.19
N PHE A 127 -10.18 6.79 14.55
CA PHE A 127 -10.74 5.80 13.62
C PHE A 127 -12.00 6.31 12.92
N ASP A 128 -12.75 7.23 13.53
CA ASP A 128 -13.92 7.85 12.90
C ASP A 128 -13.57 8.53 11.57
N GLN A 129 -12.32 8.96 11.40
CA GLN A 129 -11.81 9.56 10.16
C GLN A 129 -11.77 8.57 8.97
N LEU A 130 -11.85 7.26 9.23
CA LEU A 130 -11.94 6.25 8.16
C LEU A 130 -13.34 6.18 7.54
N LEU A 131 -14.35 6.74 8.22
CA LEU A 131 -15.76 6.60 7.89
C LEU A 131 -16.33 7.90 7.32
N ASP A 132 -17.17 7.77 6.31
CA ASP A 132 -18.06 8.82 5.82
C ASP A 132 -19.51 8.32 5.85
N ALA A 133 -20.46 9.17 5.48
CA ALA A 133 -21.88 8.81 5.43
C ALA A 133 -22.19 7.65 4.47
N GLU A 134 -21.24 7.30 3.59
CA GLU A 134 -21.37 6.24 2.61
C GLU A 134 -20.55 4.99 2.93
N THR A 135 -19.97 4.91 4.13
CA THR A 135 -19.12 3.79 4.52
C THR A 135 -19.77 2.96 5.61
N ASP A 136 -19.93 1.67 5.34
CA ASP A 136 -20.42 0.70 6.31
C ASP A 136 -19.26 -0.04 6.98
N VAL A 137 -18.16 -0.27 6.23
CA VAL A 137 -16.94 -0.93 6.72
C VAL A 137 -15.70 -0.20 6.20
N ALA A 138 -14.74 0.09 7.08
CA ALA A 138 -13.42 0.57 6.68
C ALA A 138 -12.36 -0.52 6.85
N VAL A 139 -11.43 -0.60 5.90
CA VAL A 139 -10.28 -1.51 5.92
C VAL A 139 -9.02 -0.69 5.72
N TYR A 140 -8.07 -0.81 6.66
CA TYR A 140 -6.80 -0.11 6.62
C TYR A 140 -5.62 -1.04 6.97
N GLY A 141 -4.41 -0.60 6.61
CA GLY A 141 -3.13 -1.28 6.85
C GLY A 141 -2.19 -0.45 7.73
N HIS A 142 -0.98 -0.19 7.24
CA HIS A 142 0.07 0.68 7.84
C HIS A 142 0.67 0.23 9.20
N VAL A 143 -0.16 -0.18 10.16
CA VAL A 143 0.23 -0.37 11.56
C VAL A 143 0.83 -1.75 11.86
N HIS A 144 0.72 -2.69 10.92
CA HIS A 144 1.28 -4.05 10.99
C HIS A 144 0.84 -4.83 12.24
N LYS A 145 -0.47 -4.75 12.55
CA LYS A 145 -1.13 -5.43 13.68
C LYS A 145 -2.38 -6.17 13.25
#